data_AF-A0A5C8UFL3-F1
#
_entry.id   AF-A0A5C8UFL3-F1
#
_cell.length_a   1.000
_cell.length_b   1.000
_cell.length_c   1.000
_cell.angle_alpha   90.00
_cell.angle_beta   90.00
_cell.angle_gamma   90.00
#
_symmetry.space_group_name_H-M   'P 1'
#
loop_
_entity.id
_entity.type
_entity.pdbx_description
1 polymer ?
#
loop_
_entity_poly.entity_id
_entity_poly.type
_entity_poly.pdbx_seq_one_letter_code
_entity_poly.pdbx_strand_id
1 'polypeptide(L)'
;SLDRHVSPPWRLSGLTNSYVASVPAQQRLGKRCFAGSADAILQSLNLLRDEKPDIVVVVGADHVYRMDFSQMIAAHIESGAGVTLAATRQPTALA
;
A
#
# COMPACT_ATOMS: atom_id res chain seq x y z
N SER A 1 3.19 -14.84 16.29
CA SER A 1 3.56 -13.51 15.77
C SER A 1 2.73 -13.21 14.54
N LEU A 2 2.55 -11.93 14.22
CA LEU A 2 1.87 -11.47 13.01
C LEU A 2 2.43 -12.16 11.74
N ASP A 3 3.77 -12.22 11.64
CA ASP A 3 4.47 -12.91 10.55
C ASP A 3 4.05 -14.37 10.36
N ARG A 4 3.84 -15.11 11.46
CA ARG A 4 3.41 -16.51 11.39
C ARG A 4 1.97 -16.66 10.87
N HIS A 5 1.14 -15.64 11.05
CA HIS A 5 -0.26 -15.68 10.64
C HIS A 5 -0.48 -15.15 9.22
N VAL A 6 0.34 -14.19 8.78
CA VAL A 6 0.29 -13.62 7.42
C VAL A 6 0.98 -14.55 6.40
N SER A 7 2.08 -15.21 6.77
CA SER A 7 2.87 -15.99 5.80
C SER A 7 2.13 -17.18 5.15
N PRO A 8 1.36 -18.03 5.86
CA PRO A 8 0.74 -19.22 5.27
C PRO A 8 -0.36 -18.94 4.22
N PRO A 9 -1.35 -18.05 4.46
CA PRO A 9 -2.43 -17.80 3.49
C PRO A 9 -1.97 -16.96 2.29
N TRP A 10 -0.86 -16.22 2.41
CA TRP A 10 -0.32 -15.34 1.37
C TRP A 10 0.89 -15.92 0.65
N ARG A 11 1.00 -17.25 0.56
CA ARG A 11 1.99 -17.90 -0.31
C ARG A 11 1.61 -17.69 -1.77
N LEU A 12 2.19 -16.66 -2.37
CA LEU A 12 2.04 -16.37 -3.80
C LEU A 12 2.81 -17.42 -4.64
N SER A 13 2.29 -17.71 -5.83
CA SER A 13 2.86 -18.72 -6.72
C SER A 13 4.32 -18.39 -7.07
N GLY A 14 5.21 -19.38 -6.98
CA GLY A 14 6.66 -19.21 -7.15
C GLY A 14 7.13 -18.86 -8.58
N LEU A 15 6.21 -18.68 -9.53
CA LEU A 15 6.50 -18.25 -10.90
C LEU A 15 6.64 -16.73 -11.04
N THR A 16 6.15 -15.97 -10.06
CA THR A 16 6.22 -14.50 -10.05
C THR A 16 7.12 -14.04 -8.91
N ASN A 17 7.89 -12.96 -9.09
CA ASN A 17 8.67 -12.31 -8.03
C ASN A 17 7.77 -11.54 -7.03
N SER A 18 6.64 -12.15 -6.65
CA SER A 18 5.61 -11.54 -5.83
C SER A 18 5.74 -12.06 -4.41
N TYR A 19 5.72 -11.16 -3.44
CA TYR A 19 5.88 -11.49 -2.03
C TYR A 19 4.93 -10.66 -1.16
N VAL A 20 4.70 -11.14 0.05
CA VAL A 20 4.04 -10.39 1.12
C VAL A 20 5.01 -10.35 2.30
N ALA A 21 5.36 -9.14 2.73
CA ALA A 21 6.26 -8.92 3.85
C ALA A 21 5.60 -7.99 4.87
N SER A 22 5.66 -8.38 6.15
CA SER A 22 5.30 -7.50 7.25
C SER A 22 6.46 -6.54 7.51
N VAL A 23 6.16 -5.25 7.59
CA VAL A 23 7.14 -4.22 7.92
C VAL A 23 6.87 -3.73 9.33
N PRO A 24 7.73 -4.07 10.32
CA PRO A 24 7.56 -3.55 11.67
C PRO A 24 7.82 -2.04 11.69
N ALA A 25 7.28 -1.35 12.71
CA ALA A 25 7.49 0.08 12.86
C ALA A 25 9.00 0.42 12.90
N GLN A 26 9.48 1.08 11.85
CA GLN A 26 10.89 1.41 11.70
C GLN A 26 11.21 2.68 12.50
N GLN A 27 11.69 2.55 13.75
CA GLN A 27 12.13 3.69 14.59
C GLN A 27 13.44 4.36 14.09
N ARG A 28 13.60 4.49 12.77
CA ARG A 28 14.83 4.98 12.13
C ARG A 28 14.99 6.49 12.23
N LEU A 29 13.89 7.24 12.23
CA LEU A 29 13.88 8.69 12.41
C LEU A 29 13.80 9.11 13.90
N GLY A 30 13.94 8.15 14.82
CA GLY A 30 13.92 8.35 16.27
C GLY A 30 12.99 7.39 16.99
N LYS A 31 13.02 7.41 18.34
CA LYS A 31 12.11 6.62 19.21
C LYS A 31 10.70 7.23 19.26
N ARG A 32 10.07 7.43 18.12
CA ARG A 32 8.71 7.95 18.03
C ARG A 32 7.85 6.98 17.25
N CYS A 33 6.59 6.85 17.67
CA CYS A 33 5.56 6.21 16.86
C CYS A 33 5.36 7.01 15.56
N PHE A 34 4.70 6.40 14.58
CA PHE A 34 4.28 7.12 13.38
C PHE A 34 3.38 8.29 13.75
N ALA A 35 3.68 9.48 13.21
CA ALA A 35 2.84 10.67 13.35
C ALA A 35 1.57 10.58 12.49
N GLY A 36 1.50 9.61 11.57
CA GLY A 36 0.36 9.33 10.71
C GLY A 36 0.75 8.38 9.57
N SER A 37 -0.19 8.06 8.68
CA SER A 37 0.04 7.12 7.57
C SER A 37 1.14 7.59 6.60
N ALA A 38 1.22 8.89 6.32
CA ALA A 38 2.28 9.46 5.50
C ALA A 38 3.66 9.32 6.14
N ASP A 39 3.76 9.50 7.46
CA ASP A 39 5.00 9.31 8.22
C ASP A 39 5.40 7.82 8.28
N ALA A 40 4.43 6.91 8.34
CA ALA A 40 4.69 5.47 8.25
C ALA A 40 5.30 5.07 6.90
N ILE A 41 4.77 5.62 5.80
CA ILE A 41 5.33 5.41 4.45
C ILE A 41 6.73 6.03 4.37
N LEU A 42 6.92 7.25 4.87
CA LEU A 42 8.21 7.94 4.87
C LEU A 42 9.29 7.15 5.64
N GLN A 43 8.97 6.65 6.82
CA GLN A 43 9.88 5.84 7.62
C GLN A 43 10.26 4.51 6.95
N SER A 44 9.41 4.02 6.04
CA SER A 44 9.58 2.76 5.29
C SER A 44 10.13 2.97 3.87
N LEU A 45 10.51 4.19 3.50
CA LEU A 45 10.87 4.56 2.12
C LEU A 45 12.10 3.79 1.57
N ASN A 46 12.96 3.25 2.43
CA ASN A 46 14.05 2.38 2.00
C ASN A 46 13.55 1.15 1.25
N LEU A 47 12.43 0.57 1.65
CA LEU A 47 11.88 -0.63 0.99
C LEU A 47 11.51 -0.31 -0.47
N LEU A 48 10.93 0.88 -0.70
CA LEU A 48 10.62 1.35 -2.05
C LEU A 48 11.89 1.69 -2.84
N ARG A 49 12.94 2.20 -2.19
CA ARG A 49 14.22 2.49 -2.84
C ARG A 49 14.98 1.23 -3.25
N ASP A 50 14.86 0.17 -2.45
CA ASP A 50 15.52 -1.11 -2.70
C ASP A 50 14.79 -1.88 -3.83
N GLU A 51 13.45 -1.92 -3.80
CA GLU A 51 12.63 -2.61 -4.81
C GLU A 51 12.53 -1.85 -6.13
N LYS A 52 12.62 -0.51 -6.11
CA LYS A 52 12.48 0.39 -7.28
C LYS A 52 11.21 0.11 -8.13
N PRO A 53 10.01 0.15 -7.53
CA PRO A 53 8.78 -0.06 -8.27
C PRO A 53 8.48 1.14 -9.19
N ASP A 54 7.95 0.86 -10.38
CA ASP A 54 7.44 1.90 -11.30
C ASP A 54 6.15 2.54 -10.77
N ILE A 55 5.30 1.75 -10.10
CA ILE A 55 4.00 2.16 -9.58
C ILE A 55 3.83 1.63 -8.17
N VAL A 56 3.43 2.51 -7.25
CA VAL A 56 3.11 2.17 -5.85
C VAL A 56 1.63 2.36 -5.62
N VAL A 57 0.94 1.29 -5.22
CA VAL A 57 -0.47 1.34 -4.81
C VAL A 57 -0.53 1.40 -3.28
N VAL A 58 -1.18 2.45 -2.75
CA VAL A 58 -1.38 2.63 -1.31
C VAL A 58 -2.86 2.36 -0.98
N VAL A 59 -3.11 1.47 -0.02
CA VAL A 59 -4.47 1.05 0.38
C VAL A 59 -4.70 1.24 1.87
N GLY A 60 -5.94 1.61 2.23
CA GLY A 60 -6.42 1.54 3.61
C GLY A 60 -6.63 0.08 4.02
N ALA A 61 -6.13 -0.31 5.19
CA ALA A 61 -6.18 -1.69 5.68
C ALA A 61 -7.45 -2.03 6.49
N ASP A 62 -8.31 -1.04 6.72
CA ASP A 62 -9.51 -1.11 7.55
C ASP A 62 -10.81 -1.21 6.74
N HIS A 63 -10.71 -1.23 5.41
CA HIS A 63 -11.86 -1.36 4.52
C HIS A 63 -11.99 -2.78 3.96
N VAL A 64 -13.21 -3.31 3.98
CA VAL A 64 -13.56 -4.56 3.31
C VAL A 64 -14.15 -4.23 1.93
N TYR A 65 -13.41 -4.53 0.88
CA TYR A 65 -13.84 -4.32 -0.50
C TYR A 65 -13.17 -5.31 -1.44
N ARG A 66 -13.72 -5.41 -2.65
CA ARG A 66 -13.11 -6.13 -3.77
C ARG A 66 -12.94 -5.15 -4.92
N MET A 67 -11.69 -4.91 -5.31
CA MET A 67 -11.33 -4.01 -6.40
C MET A 67 -10.26 -4.66 -7.26
N ASP A 68 -10.42 -4.53 -8.57
CA ASP A 68 -9.39 -4.83 -9.56
C ASP A 68 -8.55 -3.56 -9.79
N PHE A 69 -7.35 -3.52 -9.25
CA PHE A 69 -6.46 -2.36 -9.37
C PHE A 69 -5.88 -2.18 -10.78
N SER A 70 -5.90 -3.21 -11.63
CA SER A 70 -5.36 -3.09 -13.00
C SER A 70 -6.08 -2.01 -13.80
N GLN A 71 -7.39 -1.83 -13.58
CA GLN A 71 -8.18 -0.77 -14.20
C GLN A 71 -7.73 0.63 -13.76
N MET A 72 -7.46 0.80 -12.46
CA MET A 72 -6.98 2.07 -11.91
C MET A 72 -5.56 2.40 -12.36
N ILE A 73 -4.69 1.39 -12.45
CA ILE A 73 -3.32 1.53 -12.94
C ILE A 73 -3.33 1.94 -14.42
N ALA A 74 -4.15 1.30 -15.25
CA ALA A 74 -4.27 1.66 -16.65
C ALA A 74 -4.72 3.13 -16.82
N ALA A 75 -5.75 3.56 -16.09
CA ALA A 75 -6.21 4.94 -16.10
C ALA A 75 -5.15 5.93 -15.59
N HIS A 76 -4.37 5.56 -14.57
CA HIS A 76 -3.26 6.38 -14.07
C HIS A 76 -2.20 6.59 -15.16
N ILE A 77 -1.76 5.52 -15.82
CA ILE A 77 -0.79 5.56 -16.92
C ILE A 77 -1.31 6.41 -18.07
N GLU A 78 -2.56 6.20 -18.50
CA GLU A 78 -3.18 6.95 -19.60
C GLU A 78 -3.30 8.44 -19.28
N SER A 79 -3.62 8.78 -18.03
CA SER A 79 -3.77 10.17 -17.61
C SER A 79 -2.45 10.96 -17.55
N GLY A 80 -1.31 10.27 -17.38
CA GLY A 80 -0.01 10.91 -17.12
C GLY A 80 0.06 11.70 -15.80
N ALA A 81 -0.92 11.54 -14.90
CA ALA A 81 -0.97 12.23 -13.63
C ALA A 81 0.10 11.72 -12.66
N GLY A 82 0.64 12.60 -11.80
CA GLY A 82 1.60 12.17 -10.77
C GLY A 82 0.97 11.35 -9.64
N VAL A 83 -0.35 11.47 -9.43
CA VAL A 83 -1.11 10.72 -8.41
C VAL A 83 -2.55 10.51 -8.92
N THR A 84 -3.11 9.32 -8.70
CA THR A 84 -4.52 9.02 -8.94
C THR A 84 -5.18 8.58 -7.63
N LEU A 85 -6.37 9.11 -7.33
CA LEU A 85 -7.13 8.79 -6.12
C LEU A 85 -8.40 8.02 -6.50
N ALA A 86 -8.62 6.88 -5.85
CA ALA A 86 -9.90 6.18 -5.89
C ALA A 86 -10.89 6.89 -4.95
N ALA A 87 -12.04 7.30 -5.47
CA ALA A 87 -13.08 7.95 -4.69
C ALA A 87 -14.44 7.31 -4.99
N THR A 88 -15.25 7.16 -3.93
CA THR A 88 -16.66 6.78 -4.05
C THR A 88 -17.51 8.00 -3.77
N ARG A 89 -18.50 8.26 -4.62
CA ARG A 89 -19.43 9.37 -4.43
C ARG A 89 -20.27 9.13 -3.17
N GLN A 90 -20.16 10.04 -2.21
CA GLN A 90 -21.02 10.07 -1.03
C GLN A 90 -22.16 11.08 -1.23
N PRO A 91 -23.40 10.78 -0.78
CA PRO A 91 -24.48 11.75 -0.77
C PRO A 91 -24.18 12.93 0.17
N THR A 92 -24.42 14.17 -0.29
CA THR A 92 -24.18 15.37 0.51
C THR A 92 -25.11 15.49 1.73
N ALA A 93 -26.26 14.79 1.72
CA ALA A 93 -27.20 14.78 2.83
C ALA A 93 -26.71 14.04 4.10
N LEU A 94 -25.57 13.33 4.00
CA LEU A 94 -24.95 12.58 5.10
C LEU A 94 -23.73 13.29 5.72
N ALA A 95 -23.40 14.50 5.23
CA ALA A 95 -22.22 15.27 5.66
C ALA A 95 -22.54 16.25 6.80
#